data_AF-A0A954ZLB5-F1
#
_entry.id   AF-A0A954ZLB5-F1
#
_cell.length_a   1.000
_cell.length_b   1.000
_cell.length_c   1.000
_cell.angle_alpha   90.00
_cell.angle_beta   90.00
_cell.angle_gamma   90.00
#
_symmetry.space_group_name_H-M   'P 1'
#
loop_
_entity.id
_entity.type
_entity.pdbx_description
1 polymer ?
#
loop_
_entity_poly.entity_id
_entity_poly.type
_entity_poly.pdbx_seq_one_letter_code
_entity_poly.pdbx_strand_id
1 'polypeptide(L)'
;MSGRTRLGVVFAGGGTGGHIQPNLAIAEALAERMPDSVRGMFVVSEREIDQRVLKGERIEGFEFDSLVSSAKPMALKPWALMQFIMNWGGSVRAGR
;
A
#
# COMPACT_ATOMS: atom_id res chain seq x y z
N MET A 1 0.78 27.52 -17.84
CA MET A 1 0.17 26.34 -17.20
C MET A 1 1.29 25.45 -16.70
N SER A 2 1.79 25.70 -15.49
CA SER A 2 2.83 24.87 -14.87
C SER A 2 2.16 23.58 -14.41
N GLY A 3 2.35 22.48 -15.16
CA GLY A 3 1.88 21.16 -14.75
C GLY A 3 2.57 20.79 -13.45
N ARG A 4 1.89 21.03 -12.32
CA ARG A 4 2.34 20.59 -11.01
C ARG A 4 2.49 19.07 -11.09
N THR A 5 3.73 18.58 -11.01
CA THR A 5 3.99 17.16 -10.85
C THR A 5 3.30 16.73 -9.55
N ARG A 6 2.23 15.94 -9.64
CA ARG A 6 1.59 15.38 -8.45
C ARG A 6 2.62 14.49 -7.74
N LEU A 7 2.79 14.70 -6.44
CA LEU A 7 3.66 13.88 -5.60
C LEU A 7 3.04 12.49 -5.49
N GLY A 8 3.73 11.46 -5.98
CA GLY A 8 3.33 10.07 -5.79
C GLY A 8 3.84 9.54 -4.44
N VAL A 9 2.95 9.05 -3.60
CA VAL A 9 3.28 8.50 -2.27
C VAL A 9 2.83 7.05 -2.18
N VAL A 10 3.76 6.16 -1.84
CA VAL A 10 3.47 4.73 -1.66
C VAL A 10 3.44 4.39 -0.17
N PHE A 11 2.30 3.92 0.31
CA PHE A 11 2.09 3.45 1.66
C PHE A 11 2.24 1.93 1.67
N ALA A 12 3.45 1.45 1.95
CA ALA A 12 3.70 0.03 2.11
C ALA A 12 3.44 -0.39 3.56
N GLY A 13 2.47 -1.27 3.76
CA GLY A 13 2.13 -1.74 5.10
C GLY A 13 0.91 -2.62 5.09
N GLY A 14 1.08 -3.88 5.48
CA GLY A 14 0.01 -4.87 5.54
C GLY A 14 0.49 -6.14 6.21
N GLY A 15 -0.46 -6.94 6.70
CA GLY A 15 -0.18 -8.24 7.29
C GLY A 15 -0.88 -8.49 8.61
N THR A 16 -1.31 -7.48 9.38
CA THR A 16 -2.06 -7.69 10.65
C THR A 16 -3.07 -6.57 10.92
N GLY A 17 -3.39 -5.71 9.94
CA GLY A 17 -4.21 -4.51 10.12
C GLY A 17 -3.51 -3.32 10.80
N GLY A 18 -2.57 -3.56 11.73
CA GLY A 18 -1.97 -2.51 12.56
C GLY A 18 -1.13 -1.44 11.83
N HIS A 19 -0.72 -1.68 10.60
CA HIS A 19 0.05 -0.72 9.78
C HIS A 19 -0.80 0.07 8.80
N ILE A 20 -2.08 -0.28 8.62
CA ILE A 20 -2.96 0.42 7.67
C ILE A 20 -3.50 1.70 8.29
N GLN A 21 -3.88 1.68 9.56
CA GLN A 21 -4.43 2.86 10.24
C GLN A 21 -3.42 4.02 10.34
N PRO A 22 -2.13 3.81 10.68
CA PRO A 22 -1.14 4.88 10.63
C PRO A 22 -0.94 5.44 9.23
N ASN A 23 -0.95 4.58 8.20
CA ASN A 23 -0.82 5.01 6.81
C ASN A 23 -2.03 5.86 6.37
N LEU A 24 -3.23 5.51 6.81
CA LEU A 24 -4.44 6.29 6.56
C LEU A 24 -4.34 7.69 7.19
N ALA A 25 -3.91 7.78 8.46
CA ALA A 25 -3.72 9.06 9.15
C ALA A 25 -2.68 9.95 8.45
N ILE A 26 -1.61 9.37 7.89
CA ILE A 26 -0.63 10.12 7.10
C ILE A 26 -1.26 10.59 5.78
N ALA A 27 -2.05 9.75 5.11
CA ALA A 27 -2.75 10.11 3.88
C ALA A 27 -3.75 11.26 4.10
N GLU A 28 -4.49 11.24 5.20
CA GLU A 28 -5.39 12.34 5.61
C GLU A 28 -4.60 13.63 5.84
N ALA A 29 -3.50 13.58 6.61
CA ALA A 29 -2.67 14.75 6.86
C ALA A 29 -2.03 15.32 5.57
N LEU A 30 -1.73 14.47 4.59
CA LEU A 30 -1.24 14.89 3.28
C LEU A 30 -2.34 15.53 2.43
N ALA A 31 -3.55 15.00 2.48
CA ALA A 31 -4.73 15.57 1.81
C ALA A 31 -5.02 16.98 2.31
N GLU A 32 -4.96 17.20 3.63
CA GLU A 32 -5.17 18.52 4.25
C GLU A 32 -4.09 19.54 3.86
N ARG A 33 -2.82 19.12 3.82
CA ARG A 33 -1.69 20.05 3.59
C ARG A 33 -1.42 20.32 2.12
N MET A 34 -1.75 19.37 1.24
CA MET A 34 -1.40 19.40 -0.18
C MET A 34 -2.54 18.89 -1.08
N PRO A 35 -3.73 19.52 -1.02
CA PRO A 35 -4.86 19.10 -1.83
C PRO A 35 -4.53 19.14 -3.33
N ASP A 36 -5.06 18.17 -4.08
CA ASP A 36 -4.91 17.99 -5.53
C ASP A 36 -3.47 17.83 -6.06
N SER A 37 -2.49 17.80 -5.15
CA SER A 37 -1.06 17.78 -5.46
C SER A 37 -0.39 16.47 -5.05
N VAL A 38 -1.14 15.52 -4.48
CA VAL A 38 -0.64 14.22 -4.01
C VAL A 38 -1.54 13.10 -4.54
N ARG A 39 -0.92 11.97 -4.93
CA ARG A 39 -1.61 10.72 -5.26
C ARG A 39 -1.03 9.60 -4.40
N GLY A 40 -1.89 8.87 -3.70
CA GLY A 40 -1.51 7.75 -2.84
C GLY A 40 -1.57 6.40 -3.56
N MET A 41 -0.73 5.46 -3.14
CA MET A 41 -0.87 4.04 -3.47
C MET A 41 -0.63 3.20 -2.22
N PHE A 42 -1.63 2.45 -1.78
CA PHE A 42 -1.53 1.55 -0.64
C PHE A 42 -1.14 0.16 -1.11
N VAL A 43 -0.01 -0.34 -0.63
CA VAL A 43 0.45 -1.71 -0.88
C VAL A 43 0.14 -2.56 0.35
N VAL A 44 -0.87 -3.42 0.23
CA VAL A 44 -1.40 -4.23 1.34
C VAL A 44 -1.26 -5.72 1.09
N SER A 45 -1.40 -6.51 2.16
CA SER A 45 -1.34 -7.97 2.07
C SER A 45 -2.63 -8.58 1.52
N GLU A 46 -2.58 -9.85 1.15
CA GLU A 46 -3.76 -10.62 0.73
C GLU A 46 -4.79 -10.88 1.85
N ARG A 47 -4.52 -10.48 3.10
CA ARG A 47 -5.42 -10.74 4.23
C ARG A 47 -6.71 -9.92 4.08
N GLU A 48 -7.87 -10.57 4.26
CA GLU A 48 -9.19 -9.95 4.11
C GLU A 48 -9.41 -8.71 5.00
N ILE A 49 -8.81 -8.70 6.19
CA ILE A 49 -8.92 -7.57 7.13
C ILE A 49 -8.31 -6.29 6.56
N ASP A 50 -7.19 -6.40 5.85
CA ASP A 50 -6.49 -5.27 5.25
C ASP A 50 -7.31 -4.68 4.09
N GLN A 51 -7.92 -5.54 3.29
CA GLN A 51 -8.78 -5.13 2.17
C GLN A 51 -10.08 -4.49 2.64
N ARG A 52 -10.67 -4.97 3.74
CA ARG A 52 -11.93 -4.43 4.27
C ARG A 52 -11.75 -3.02 4.83
N VAL A 53 -10.63 -2.75 5.51
CA VAL A 53 -10.31 -1.40 6.00
C VAL A 53 -10.19 -0.43 4.83
N LEU A 54 -9.42 -0.77 3.79
CA LEU A 54 -9.23 0.14 2.64
C LEU A 54 -10.49 0.34 1.78
N LYS A 55 -11.36 -0.66 1.64
CA LYS A 55 -12.60 -0.52 0.85
C LYS A 55 -13.64 0.40 1.50
N GLY A 56 -13.57 0.59 2.81
CA GLY A 56 -14.52 1.45 3.54
C GLY A 56 -14.10 2.91 3.60
N GLU A 57 -12.83 3.21 3.36
CA GLU A 57 -12.27 4.54 3.58
C GLU A 57 -12.30 5.39 2.32
N ARG A 58 -12.79 6.63 2.46
CA ARG A 58 -12.69 7.67 1.44
C ARG A 58 -12.14 8.92 2.11
N ILE A 59 -10.99 9.37 1.63
CA ILE A 59 -10.38 10.63 2.07
C ILE A 59 -10.79 11.70 1.04
N GLU A 60 -11.51 12.72 1.49
CA GLU A 60 -11.91 13.83 0.61
C GLU A 60 -10.67 14.56 0.06
N GLY A 61 -10.66 14.82 -1.26
CA GLY A 61 -9.54 15.51 -1.92
C GLY A 61 -8.26 14.68 -2.09
N PHE A 62 -8.29 13.38 -1.81
CA PHE A 62 -7.14 12.49 -1.95
C PHE A 62 -7.44 11.28 -2.84
N GLU A 63 -6.85 11.27 -4.02
CA GLU A 63 -6.90 10.11 -4.91
C GLU A 63 -5.89 9.05 -4.45
N PHE A 64 -6.37 7.84 -4.17
CA PHE A 64 -5.49 6.71 -3.89
C PHE A 64 -5.95 5.41 -4.52
N ASP A 65 -4.98 4.59 -4.93
CA ASP A 65 -5.19 3.23 -5.40
C ASP A 65 -4.72 2.22 -4.35
N SER A 66 -5.22 0.98 -4.42
CA SER A 66 -4.73 -0.12 -3.59
C SER A 66 -4.17 -1.24 -4.47
N LEU A 67 -2.96 -1.70 -4.14
CA LEU A 67 -2.28 -2.83 -4.76
C LEU A 67 -2.14 -3.95 -3.73
N VAL A 68 -2.72 -5.10 -4.03
CA VAL A 68 -2.55 -6.30 -3.20
C VAL A 68 -1.22 -6.96 -3.57
N SER A 69 -0.34 -7.11 -2.59
CA SER A 69 0.96 -7.76 -2.77
C SER A 69 0.95 -9.16 -2.16
N SER A 70 1.31 -10.16 -2.97
CA SER A 70 1.56 -11.55 -2.55
C SER A 70 2.87 -11.73 -1.77
N ALA A 71 3.52 -10.64 -1.35
CA ALA A 71 4.78 -10.68 -0.63
C ALA A 71 4.61 -11.42 0.71
N LYS A 72 5.39 -12.49 0.91
CA LYS A 72 5.45 -13.26 2.16
C LYS A 72 6.67 -12.82 2.98
N PRO A 73 6.59 -12.77 4.32
CA PRO A 73 7.73 -12.43 5.14
C PRO A 73 8.88 -13.43 4.95
N MET A 74 10.13 -12.96 5.06
CA MET A 74 11.26 -13.87 5.17
C MET A 74 11.11 -14.69 6.44
N ALA A 75 11.08 -16.02 6.29
CA ALA A 75 10.94 -16.93 7.41
C ALA A 75 12.09 -17.95 7.38
N LEU A 76 12.69 -18.18 8.55
CA LEU A 76 13.81 -19.12 8.76
C LEU A 76 13.45 -20.60 8.55
N LYS A 77 12.16 -20.91 8.32
CA LYS A 77 11.70 -22.26 8.05
C LYS A 77 11.98 -22.62 6.57
N PRO A 78 12.57 -23.79 6.27
CA PRO A 78 12.94 -24.17 4.90
C PRO A 78 11.81 -24.04 3.87
N TRP A 79 10.59 -24.43 4.26
CA TRP A 79 9.42 -24.35 3.39
C TRP A 79 8.97 -22.91 3.12
N ALA A 80 9.12 -22.02 4.10
CA ALA A 80 8.66 -20.64 3.99
C ALA A 80 9.66 -19.79 3.20
N LEU A 81 10.96 -20.10 3.28
CA LEU A 81 11.98 -19.57 2.38
C LEU A 81 11.73 -19.97 0.93
N MET A 82 11.34 -21.23 0.68
CA MET A 82 10.96 -21.68 -0.66
C MET A 82 9.74 -20.92 -1.20
N GLN A 83 8.73 -20.68 -0.36
CA GLN A 83 7.58 -19.86 -0.75
C GLN A 83 7.95 -18.39 -1.03
N PHE A 84 8.88 -17.81 -0.27
CA PHE A 84 9.40 -16.47 -0.52
C PHE A 84 10.06 -16.38 -1.90
N ILE A 85 10.97 -17.30 -2.22
CA ILE A 85 11.67 -17.33 -3.52
C ILE A 85 10.67 -17.50 -4.68
N MET A 86 9.70 -18.40 -4.54
CA MET A 86 8.71 -18.63 -5.60
C MET A 86 7.80 -17.41 -5.86
N ASN A 87 7.45 -16.65 -4.83
CA ASN A 87 6.57 -15.48 -4.97
C ASN A 87 7.33 -14.18 -5.29
N TRP A 88 8.64 -14.14 -5.07
CA TRP A 88 9.50 -12.98 -5.33
C TRP A 88 9.36 -12.45 -6.76
N GLY A 89 9.41 -13.33 -7.76
CA GLY A 89 9.28 -12.93 -9.17
C GLY A 89 7.93 -12.29 -9.50
N GLY A 90 6.85 -12.74 -8.85
CA GLY A 90 5.53 -12.13 -8.97
C GLY A 90 5.49 -10.73 -8.36
N SER A 91 6.04 -10.58 -7.14
CA SER A 91 6.12 -9.30 -6.45
C SER A 91 6.94 -8.26 -7.22
N VAL A 92 8.06 -8.65 -7.84
CA VAL A 92 8.89 -7.74 -8.66
C VAL A 92 8.17 -7.29 -9.93
N ARG A 93 7.38 -8.18 -10.56
CA ARG A 93 6.59 -7.82 -11.74
C ARG A 93 5.41 -6.92 -11.43
N ALA A 94 4.79 -7.09 -10.25
CA ALA A 94 3.69 -6.24 -9.79
C ALA A 94 4.14 -4.80 -9.43
N GLY A 95 5.44 -4.59 -9.18
CA GLY A 95 6.01 -3.27 -8.88
C GLY A 95 6.60 -2.52 -10.08
N ARG A 96 6.47 -3.03 -11.31
CA ARG A 96 6.86 -2.36 -12.55
C ARG A 96 5.64 -1.77 -13.25
#